data_AF-A0A0K8RDQ1-F1
#
_entry.id   AF-A0A0K8RDQ1-F1
#
_cell.length_a   1.000
_cell.length_b   1.000
_cell.length_c   1.000
_cell.angle_alpha   90.00
_cell.angle_beta   90.00
_cell.angle_gamma   90.00
#
_symmetry.space_group_name_H-M   'P 1'
#
loop_
_entity.id
_entity.type
_entity.pdbx_description
1 polymer ?
#
loop_
_entity_poly.entity_id
_entity_poly.type
_entity_poly.pdbx_seq_one_letter_code
_entity_poly.pdbx_strand_id
1 'polypeptide(L)'
;MSPVAMTITILTLLVTASPFVRARESKPARIPEVNLAVHIVYDRYFEEISKFRDEYGRYLGYFTTFVNIVELLFRSSELPHIKLTLHAATEGPLNDIDNEPDGDEESVERTMSDESSQEEDFDKSKTPYRPCRNRSVTMKKFKYHVKTQDAYKGANVVIFVTGLCINLEADANKEWEGLPKTGSICPTSAVGVVHDDGKTFNGTRSAALQLALMLDTNEDAKTNCSDKEGYLLSNMTGESLSKLLLCTKNALSRFFEKQRENKCWKSTPTPAKHNENMLANEYYKAKHTDECRVSSTDTQKIEKCKPSKVPDLKKQFQTTCKVMCCLETGEKNQSYTTNLADGTQCKKGKICLFGNCIDDPRSKTLKLKD
;
A
#
# COMPACT_ATOMS: atom_id res chain seq x y z
N MET A 1 61.75 -81.88 11.60
CA MET A 1 61.75 -80.46 11.19
C MET A 1 60.53 -80.21 10.32
N SER A 2 59.49 -79.57 10.85
CA SER A 2 58.50 -78.75 10.11
C SER A 2 57.60 -78.04 11.12
N PRO A 3 57.04 -76.86 10.80
CA PRO A 3 56.76 -75.80 11.76
C PRO A 3 55.29 -75.68 12.21
N VAL A 4 55.15 -75.02 13.35
CA VAL A 4 54.12 -74.10 13.84
C VAL A 4 52.86 -73.92 12.98
N ALA A 5 51.69 -74.19 13.58
CA ALA A 5 50.43 -73.54 13.24
C ALA A 5 49.84 -72.94 14.53
N MET A 6 49.76 -71.61 14.55
CA MET A 6 49.24 -70.78 15.62
C MET A 6 47.75 -70.58 15.36
N THR A 7 46.88 -71.15 16.20
CA THR A 7 45.43 -71.04 16.10
C THR A 7 44.98 -69.68 16.64
N ILE A 8 44.45 -68.82 15.75
CA ILE A 8 43.85 -67.53 16.10
C ILE A 8 42.35 -67.75 16.36
N THR A 9 41.91 -67.48 17.58
CA THR A 9 40.50 -67.50 17.99
C THR A 9 39.83 -66.21 17.51
N ILE A 10 38.91 -66.31 16.54
CA ILE A 10 38.13 -65.17 16.05
C ILE A 10 36.96 -64.93 17.02
N LEU A 11 37.01 -63.81 17.74
CA LEU A 11 35.91 -63.32 18.58
C LEU A 11 34.93 -62.54 17.69
N THR A 12 33.75 -63.09 17.43
CA THR A 12 32.65 -62.42 16.73
C THR A 12 32.03 -61.33 17.62
N LEU A 13 32.30 -60.06 17.32
CA LEU A 13 31.58 -58.90 17.87
C LEU A 13 30.31 -58.65 17.05
N LEU A 14 29.15 -58.92 17.67
CA LEU A 14 27.84 -58.51 17.19
C LEU A 14 27.70 -56.98 17.32
N VAL A 15 27.83 -56.26 16.21
CA VAL A 15 27.47 -54.84 16.13
C VAL A 15 25.98 -54.74 15.86
N THR A 16 25.22 -54.29 16.87
CA THR A 16 23.81 -53.91 16.70
C THR A 16 23.75 -52.60 15.92
N ALA A 17 23.26 -52.68 14.67
CA ALA A 17 23.00 -51.49 13.86
C ALA A 17 21.75 -50.78 14.40
N SER A 18 21.94 -49.67 15.12
CA SER A 18 20.87 -48.70 15.33
C SER A 18 20.58 -47.97 14.00
N PRO A 19 19.33 -47.86 13.54
CA PRO A 19 19.02 -47.02 12.40
C PRO A 19 19.11 -45.57 12.86
N PHE A 20 20.29 -44.96 12.72
CA PHE A 20 20.41 -43.51 12.66
C PHE A 20 19.64 -43.06 11.42
N VAL A 21 18.37 -42.72 11.61
CA VAL A 21 17.61 -41.88 10.68
C VAL A 21 18.41 -40.59 10.57
N ARG A 22 19.18 -40.48 9.48
CA ARG A 22 19.86 -39.26 9.09
C ARG A 22 18.74 -38.28 8.71
N ALA A 23 18.24 -37.54 9.70
CA ALA A 23 17.43 -36.37 9.46
C ALA A 23 18.24 -35.47 8.53
N ARG A 24 17.84 -35.46 7.26
CA ARG A 24 18.36 -34.53 6.27
C ARG A 24 17.91 -33.18 6.82
N GLU A 25 18.81 -32.43 7.45
CA GLU A 25 18.57 -31.02 7.78
C GLU A 25 18.14 -30.36 6.48
N SER A 26 16.84 -30.16 6.33
CA SER A 26 16.30 -29.35 5.26
C SER A 26 16.89 -27.97 5.49
N LYS A 27 17.66 -27.49 4.51
CA LYS A 27 17.99 -26.06 4.45
C LYS A 27 16.68 -25.32 4.74
N PRO A 28 16.65 -24.35 5.69
CA PRO A 28 15.43 -23.61 5.97
C PRO A 28 14.90 -23.10 4.64
N ALA A 29 13.66 -23.46 4.31
CA ALA A 29 13.05 -23.05 3.07
C ALA A 29 13.19 -21.53 2.97
N ARG A 30 13.94 -21.05 1.98
CA ARG A 30 14.05 -19.60 1.75
C ARG A 30 12.62 -19.08 1.61
N ILE A 31 12.26 -18.14 2.46
CA ILE A 31 10.99 -17.42 2.37
C ILE A 31 10.84 -16.97 0.91
N PRO A 32 9.78 -17.37 0.20
CA PRO A 32 9.65 -17.07 -1.22
C PRO A 32 9.55 -15.55 -1.42
N GLU A 33 10.23 -15.05 -2.43
CA GLU A 33 10.11 -13.66 -2.89
C GLU A 33 9.05 -13.60 -3.98
N VAL A 34 8.10 -12.67 -3.84
CA VAL A 34 7.01 -12.46 -4.80
C VAL A 34 7.16 -11.09 -5.41
N ASN A 35 7.40 -11.06 -6.72
CA ASN A 35 7.57 -9.83 -7.47
C ASN A 35 6.23 -9.46 -8.12
N LEU A 36 5.70 -8.28 -7.79
CA LEU A 36 4.49 -7.74 -8.38
C LEU A 36 4.81 -6.46 -9.14
N ALA A 37 4.51 -6.45 -10.43
CA ALA A 37 4.50 -5.24 -11.25
C ALA A 37 3.22 -4.44 -10.98
N VAL A 38 3.39 -3.16 -10.67
CA VAL A 38 2.30 -2.21 -10.42
C VAL A 38 2.25 -1.21 -11.56
N HIS A 39 1.11 -1.12 -12.23
CA HIS A 39 0.83 -0.08 -13.23
C HIS A 39 -0.06 0.98 -12.58
N ILE A 40 0.40 2.23 -12.57
CA ILE A 40 -0.38 3.36 -12.08
C ILE A 40 -1.06 4.06 -13.25
N VAL A 41 -2.36 4.29 -13.13
CA VAL A 41 -3.15 5.10 -14.06
C VAL A 41 -3.59 6.34 -13.30
N TYR A 42 -3.30 7.55 -13.78
CA TYR A 42 -3.68 8.78 -13.08
C TYR A 42 -4.53 9.70 -13.95
N ASP A 43 -5.49 10.42 -13.36
CA ASP A 43 -6.36 11.33 -14.11
C ASP A 43 -5.87 12.79 -14.10
N ARG A 44 -6.50 13.62 -14.95
CA ARG A 44 -6.24 15.06 -15.02
C ARG A 44 -6.38 15.76 -13.67
N TYR A 45 -7.26 15.30 -12.78
CA TYR A 45 -7.45 15.95 -11.48
C TYR A 45 -6.24 15.71 -10.58
N PHE A 46 -5.62 14.54 -10.65
CA PHE A 46 -4.33 14.28 -10.02
C PHE A 46 -3.24 15.18 -10.65
N GLU A 47 -3.21 15.29 -11.98
CA GLU A 47 -2.22 16.12 -12.66
C GLU A 47 -2.29 17.59 -12.26
N GLU A 48 -3.50 18.14 -12.17
CA GLU A 48 -3.76 19.54 -11.79
C GLU A 48 -3.29 19.87 -10.38
N ILE A 49 -3.37 18.91 -9.45
CA ILE A 49 -3.01 19.15 -8.04
C ILE A 49 -1.58 18.71 -7.72
N SER A 50 -0.96 17.82 -8.49
CA SER A 50 0.35 17.25 -8.14
C SER A 50 1.48 18.28 -8.26
N LYS A 51 2.37 18.30 -7.26
CA LYS A 51 3.55 19.21 -7.21
C LYS A 51 4.83 18.59 -7.78
N PHE A 52 4.80 17.32 -8.19
CA PHE A 52 6.01 16.53 -8.39
C PHE A 52 6.19 15.97 -9.79
N ARG A 53 5.61 16.64 -10.79
CA ARG A 53 5.88 16.37 -12.20
C ARG A 53 7.38 16.57 -12.47
N ASP A 54 8.00 15.61 -13.15
CA ASP A 54 9.40 15.67 -13.53
C ASP A 54 9.63 16.52 -14.79
N GLU A 55 10.91 16.71 -15.16
CA GLU A 55 11.31 17.54 -16.30
C GLU A 55 10.75 17.06 -17.66
N TYR A 56 10.33 15.79 -17.75
CA TYR A 56 9.71 15.21 -18.94
C TYR A 56 8.19 15.18 -18.85
N GLY A 57 7.62 15.87 -17.87
CA GLY A 57 6.17 15.88 -17.67
C GLY A 57 5.62 14.59 -17.05
N ARG A 58 6.44 13.71 -16.46
CA ARG A 58 6.01 12.42 -15.91
C ARG A 58 6.03 12.40 -14.39
N TYR A 59 5.43 11.37 -13.79
CA TYR A 59 5.34 11.18 -12.34
C TYR A 59 6.08 9.93 -11.86
N LEU A 60 7.07 9.45 -12.63
CA LEU A 60 7.75 8.18 -12.32
C LEU A 60 8.44 8.20 -10.96
N GLY A 61 9.12 9.29 -10.61
CA GLY A 61 9.74 9.44 -9.29
C GLY A 61 8.71 9.37 -8.16
N TYR A 62 7.61 10.10 -8.31
CA TYR A 62 6.52 10.11 -7.34
C TYR A 62 5.90 8.72 -7.17
N PHE A 63 5.49 8.08 -8.26
CA PHE A 63 4.84 6.78 -8.19
C PHE A 63 5.78 5.63 -7.79
N THR A 64 7.09 5.73 -8.06
CA THR A 64 8.06 4.79 -7.49
C THR A 64 8.10 4.91 -5.95
N THR A 65 8.13 6.13 -5.41
CA THR A 65 8.06 6.36 -3.97
C THR A 65 6.72 5.91 -3.38
N PHE A 66 5.61 6.19 -4.05
CA PHE A 66 4.27 5.71 -3.67
C PHE A 66 4.26 4.18 -3.50
N VAL A 67 4.76 3.45 -4.51
CA VAL A 67 4.82 1.98 -4.49
C VAL A 67 5.76 1.46 -3.38
N ASN A 68 6.88 2.14 -3.13
CA ASN A 68 7.80 1.78 -2.05
C ASN A 68 7.17 1.91 -0.66
N ILE A 69 6.38 2.96 -0.43
CA ILE A 69 5.63 3.16 0.82
C ILE A 69 4.61 2.04 1.01
N VAL A 70 3.88 1.67 -0.06
CA VAL A 70 2.93 0.54 -0.03
C VAL A 70 3.65 -0.77 0.30
N GLU A 71 4.77 -1.05 -0.37
CA GLU A 71 5.58 -2.27 -0.16
C GLU A 71 6.03 -2.41 1.31
N LEU A 72 6.40 -1.29 1.94
CA LEU A 72 6.93 -1.26 3.31
C LEU A 72 5.96 -1.89 4.32
N LEU A 73 4.65 -1.74 4.12
CA LEU A 73 3.62 -2.30 5.01
C LEU A 73 3.61 -3.83 5.02
N PHE A 74 3.97 -4.44 3.89
CA PHE A 74 3.98 -5.89 3.71
C PHE A 74 5.30 -6.53 4.13
N ARG A 75 6.33 -5.73 4.44
CA ARG A 75 7.62 -6.26 4.90
C ARG A 75 7.46 -6.87 6.29
N SER A 76 7.47 -8.20 6.37
CA SER A 76 7.49 -8.97 7.61
C SER A 76 8.49 -10.11 7.53
N SER A 77 9.17 -10.41 8.63
CA SER A 77 10.06 -11.59 8.71
C SER A 77 9.29 -12.93 8.70
N GLU A 78 7.98 -12.89 8.91
CA GLU A 78 7.10 -14.06 8.98
C GLU A 78 6.31 -14.29 7.67
N LEU A 79 6.48 -13.42 6.67
CA LEU A 79 5.75 -13.45 5.40
C LEU A 79 6.71 -13.59 4.22
N PRO A 80 6.24 -14.17 3.09
CA PRO A 80 6.88 -14.02 1.80
C PRO A 80 7.29 -12.57 1.52
N HIS A 81 8.50 -12.37 1.00
CA HIS A 81 8.97 -11.02 0.70
C HIS A 81 8.24 -10.52 -0.54
N ILE A 82 7.25 -9.65 -0.34
CA ILE A 82 6.55 -8.98 -1.44
C ILE A 82 7.42 -7.82 -1.91
N LYS A 83 7.86 -7.89 -3.16
CA LYS A 83 8.57 -6.82 -3.86
C LYS A 83 7.61 -6.17 -4.86
N LEU A 84 7.34 -4.89 -4.68
CA LEU A 84 6.54 -4.12 -5.61
C LEU A 84 7.46 -3.33 -6.55
N THR A 85 7.14 -3.37 -7.83
CA THR A 85 7.90 -2.65 -8.86
C THR A 85 6.95 -1.79 -9.68
N LEU A 86 7.21 -0.49 -9.76
CA LEU A 86 6.50 0.36 -10.71
C LEU A 86 6.83 -0.10 -12.13
N HIS A 87 5.85 -0.69 -12.82
CA HIS A 87 5.98 -1.17 -14.19
C HIS A 87 5.77 -0.05 -15.20
N ALA A 88 4.77 0.80 -14.96
CA ALA A 88 4.45 1.96 -15.76
C ALA A 88 3.59 2.95 -14.95
N ALA A 89 3.60 4.22 -15.37
CA ALA A 89 2.64 5.22 -14.94
C ALA A 89 2.11 5.95 -16.18
N THR A 90 0.81 5.86 -16.42
CA THR A 90 0.15 6.41 -17.63
C THR A 90 -1.02 7.29 -17.25
N GLU A 91 -1.29 8.29 -18.07
CA GLU A 91 -2.53 9.05 -17.97
C GLU A 91 -3.73 8.12 -18.23
N GLY A 92 -4.80 8.30 -17.46
CA GLY A 92 -6.07 7.60 -17.61
C GLY A 92 -6.94 8.21 -18.70
N PRO A 93 -7.91 7.47 -19.22
CA PRO A 93 -8.85 7.99 -20.22
C PRO A 93 -9.67 9.15 -19.64
N LEU A 94 -9.59 10.33 -20.28
CA LEU A 94 -10.31 11.54 -19.89
C LEU A 94 -11.85 11.34 -19.86
N ASN A 95 -12.38 10.47 -20.73
CA ASN A 95 -13.82 10.34 -20.96
C ASN A 95 -14.43 9.03 -20.41
N ASP A 96 -13.64 7.97 -20.19
CA ASP A 96 -14.22 6.65 -19.85
C ASP A 96 -14.52 6.51 -18.35
N ILE A 97 -13.84 7.27 -17.50
CA ILE A 97 -14.00 7.20 -16.04
C ILE A 97 -14.90 8.33 -15.52
N ASP A 98 -14.98 9.45 -16.24
CA ASP A 98 -15.73 10.66 -15.87
C ASP A 98 -17.19 10.64 -16.32
N ASN A 99 -17.54 9.99 -17.43
CA ASN A 99 -18.91 10.00 -17.96
C ASN A 99 -19.72 8.84 -17.39
N GLU A 100 -20.92 9.10 -16.84
CA GLU A 100 -21.95 8.06 -16.66
C GLU A 100 -22.19 7.35 -17.99
N PRO A 101 -22.44 6.02 -18.00
CA PRO A 101 -22.73 5.34 -19.25
C PRO A 101 -24.01 5.93 -19.85
N ASP A 102 -23.88 6.63 -20.98
CA ASP A 102 -25.00 6.89 -21.87
C ASP A 102 -25.43 5.55 -22.48
N GLY A 103 -26.41 4.89 -21.87
CA GLY A 103 -27.05 3.71 -22.44
C GLY A 103 -27.42 2.61 -21.44
N ASP A 104 -28.68 2.62 -21.04
CA ASP A 104 -29.60 1.46 -20.97
C ASP A 104 -29.06 0.16 -20.32
N GLU A 105 -28.97 0.14 -18.99
CA GLU A 105 -29.14 -1.10 -18.22
C GLU A 105 -30.39 -0.96 -17.34
N GLU A 106 -31.50 -1.46 -17.89
CA GLU A 106 -32.73 -1.95 -17.24
C GLU A 106 -33.24 -1.15 -16.03
N SER A 107 -34.30 -0.36 -16.27
CA SER A 107 -35.14 0.27 -15.27
C SER A 107 -35.64 -0.73 -14.22
N VAL A 108 -34.95 -0.80 -13.09
CA VAL A 108 -35.56 -1.33 -11.85
C VAL A 108 -36.45 -0.23 -11.32
N GLU A 109 -37.74 -0.35 -11.64
CA GLU A 109 -38.85 0.39 -11.06
C GLU A 109 -38.67 0.45 -9.53
N ARG A 110 -38.22 1.59 -9.02
CA ARG A 110 -38.39 1.93 -7.60
C ARG A 110 -39.54 2.90 -7.53
N THR A 111 -40.65 2.40 -7.02
CA THR A 111 -41.83 3.16 -6.64
C THR A 111 -41.39 4.31 -5.75
N MET A 112 -41.43 5.53 -6.29
CA MET A 112 -41.27 6.77 -5.53
C MET A 112 -42.51 6.93 -4.65
N SER A 113 -42.35 6.80 -3.34
CA SER A 113 -43.25 7.44 -2.41
C SER A 113 -42.76 8.88 -2.23
N ASP A 114 -43.59 9.81 -2.67
CA ASP A 114 -43.48 11.25 -2.47
C ASP A 114 -43.15 11.59 -1.01
N GLU A 115 -42.18 12.47 -0.77
CA GLU A 115 -42.40 13.67 0.05
C GLU A 115 -41.24 14.69 -0.04
N SER A 116 -41.60 15.86 -0.58
CA SER A 116 -41.02 17.20 -0.37
C SER A 116 -39.60 17.52 -0.87
N SER A 117 -39.58 18.02 -2.10
CA SER A 117 -38.57 18.93 -2.64
C SER A 117 -38.58 20.30 -1.91
N GLN A 118 -37.46 20.68 -1.32
CA GLN A 118 -37.06 22.09 -1.24
C GLN A 118 -35.72 22.21 -1.94
N GLU A 119 -35.77 22.69 -3.19
CA GLU A 119 -34.60 23.16 -3.91
C GLU A 119 -34.18 24.50 -3.28
N GLU A 120 -33.11 24.49 -2.48
CA GLU A 120 -32.40 25.72 -2.14
C GLU A 120 -31.42 26.04 -3.27
N ASP A 121 -31.67 27.16 -3.93
CA ASP A 121 -30.85 27.80 -4.96
C ASP A 121 -29.49 28.19 -4.37
N PHE A 122 -28.52 27.28 -4.44
CA PHE A 122 -27.16 27.52 -3.99
C PHE A 122 -26.38 28.34 -5.04
N ASP A 123 -26.07 29.59 -4.66
CA ASP A 123 -25.19 30.52 -5.35
C ASP A 123 -23.88 29.84 -5.81
N LYS A 124 -23.79 29.55 -7.11
CA LYS A 124 -22.64 28.94 -7.79
C LYS A 124 -21.46 29.91 -7.97
N SER A 125 -21.14 30.72 -6.97
CA SER A 125 -19.99 31.62 -7.02
C SER A 125 -18.99 31.35 -5.89
N LYS A 126 -17.75 31.05 -6.31
CA LYS A 126 -16.50 30.92 -5.52
C LYS A 126 -16.12 29.53 -4.99
N THR A 127 -16.22 28.51 -5.83
CA THR A 127 -15.24 27.41 -6.06
C THR A 127 -15.91 26.45 -7.04
N PRO A 128 -15.26 25.97 -8.12
CA PRO A 128 -15.89 24.96 -8.96
C PRO A 128 -16.12 23.72 -8.09
N TYR A 129 -17.39 23.40 -7.84
CA TYR A 129 -17.79 22.18 -7.15
C TYR A 129 -17.22 21.00 -7.94
N ARG A 130 -16.22 20.31 -7.37
CA ARG A 130 -15.66 19.08 -7.92
C ARG A 130 -16.21 17.92 -7.10
N PRO A 131 -17.28 17.25 -7.56
CA PRO A 131 -17.87 16.15 -6.80
C PRO A 131 -16.84 15.05 -6.58
N CYS A 132 -16.85 14.45 -5.39
CA CYS A 132 -16.10 13.23 -5.13
C CYS A 132 -16.61 12.11 -6.06
N ARG A 133 -15.71 11.23 -6.49
CA ARG A 133 -16.08 10.06 -7.31
C ARG A 133 -16.83 9.03 -6.48
N ASN A 134 -17.89 8.45 -7.02
CA ASN A 134 -18.47 7.22 -6.47
C ASN A 134 -17.48 6.06 -6.68
N ARG A 135 -17.07 5.37 -5.60
CA ARG A 135 -16.09 4.28 -5.65
C ARG A 135 -16.54 3.12 -6.52
N SER A 136 -17.76 2.61 -6.29
CA SER A 136 -18.30 1.42 -6.95
C SER A 136 -18.43 1.60 -8.45
N VAL A 137 -18.97 2.74 -8.88
CA VAL A 137 -19.08 3.12 -10.29
C VAL A 137 -17.70 3.25 -10.92
N THR A 138 -16.78 3.97 -10.26
CA THR A 138 -15.40 4.17 -10.75
C THR A 138 -14.66 2.85 -10.90
N MET A 139 -14.78 1.95 -9.92
CA MET A 139 -14.17 0.62 -9.96
C MET A 139 -14.75 -0.24 -11.09
N LYS A 140 -16.07 -0.25 -11.30
CA LYS A 140 -16.72 -0.99 -12.42
C LYS A 140 -16.16 -0.53 -13.77
N LYS A 141 -16.14 0.79 -14.01
CA LYS A 141 -15.64 1.39 -15.26
C LYS A 141 -14.14 1.14 -15.45
N PHE A 142 -13.34 1.37 -14.41
CA PHE A 142 -11.89 1.19 -14.51
C PHE A 142 -11.51 -0.27 -14.74
N LYS A 143 -12.21 -1.22 -14.09
CA LYS A 143 -12.01 -2.65 -14.36
C LYS A 143 -12.36 -3.03 -15.80
N TYR A 144 -13.41 -2.46 -16.37
CA TYR A 144 -13.75 -2.65 -17.78
C TYR A 144 -12.66 -2.11 -18.71
N HIS A 145 -12.19 -0.89 -18.43
CA HIS A 145 -11.08 -0.27 -19.17
C HIS A 145 -9.80 -1.14 -19.11
N VAL A 146 -9.39 -1.60 -17.92
CA VAL A 146 -8.20 -2.47 -17.78
C VAL A 146 -8.33 -3.77 -18.57
N LYS A 147 -9.52 -4.36 -18.63
CA LYS A 147 -9.76 -5.61 -19.38
C LYS A 147 -9.72 -5.45 -20.90
N THR A 148 -9.98 -4.26 -21.41
CA THR A 148 -10.11 -4.01 -22.85
C THR A 148 -8.85 -3.43 -23.49
N GLN A 149 -7.86 -3.06 -22.67
CA GLN A 149 -6.65 -2.39 -23.12
C GLN A 149 -5.41 -3.27 -23.01
N ASP A 150 -4.67 -3.37 -24.11
CA ASP A 150 -3.39 -4.08 -24.16
C ASP A 150 -2.26 -3.36 -23.40
N ALA A 151 -2.44 -2.08 -23.08
CA ALA A 151 -1.46 -1.23 -22.40
C ALA A 151 -1.05 -1.74 -21.01
N TYR A 152 -1.84 -2.63 -20.40
CA TYR A 152 -1.60 -3.19 -19.06
C TYR A 152 -0.90 -4.55 -19.08
N LYS A 153 -0.51 -5.05 -20.26
CA LYS A 153 0.27 -6.29 -20.39
C LYS A 153 1.59 -6.17 -19.63
N GLY A 154 1.86 -7.13 -18.75
CA GLY A 154 3.05 -7.15 -17.90
C GLY A 154 2.83 -6.58 -16.49
N ALA A 155 1.68 -5.93 -16.24
CA ALA A 155 1.27 -5.56 -14.90
C ALA A 155 0.73 -6.78 -14.13
N ASN A 156 0.93 -6.82 -12.81
CA ASN A 156 0.22 -7.73 -11.92
C ASN A 156 -0.96 -7.06 -11.23
N VAL A 157 -0.80 -5.77 -10.91
CA VAL A 157 -1.77 -4.91 -10.23
C VAL A 157 -1.87 -3.61 -11.02
N VAL A 158 -3.09 -3.12 -11.23
CA VAL A 158 -3.34 -1.81 -11.85
C VAL A 158 -4.09 -0.93 -10.86
N ILE A 159 -3.57 0.26 -10.57
CA ILE A 159 -4.17 1.20 -9.60
C ILE A 159 -4.52 2.50 -10.31
N PHE A 160 -5.79 2.87 -10.28
CA PHE A 160 -6.25 4.19 -10.67
C PHE A 160 -6.07 5.17 -9.51
N VAL A 161 -5.36 6.26 -9.77
CA VAL A 161 -5.05 7.33 -8.82
C VAL A 161 -5.76 8.60 -9.29
N THR A 162 -6.64 9.14 -8.46
CA THR A 162 -7.40 10.36 -8.77
C THR A 162 -7.08 11.48 -7.79
N GLY A 163 -7.04 12.71 -8.30
CA GLY A 163 -6.96 13.90 -7.45
C GLY A 163 -8.29 14.25 -6.78
N LEU A 164 -9.41 13.64 -7.22
CA LEU A 164 -10.71 13.80 -6.57
C LEU A 164 -10.83 12.92 -5.34
N CYS A 165 -11.55 13.39 -4.33
CA CYS A 165 -11.99 12.53 -3.23
C CYS A 165 -12.85 11.37 -3.77
N ILE A 166 -12.92 10.28 -3.00
CA ILE A 166 -13.74 9.10 -3.34
C ILE A 166 -14.79 8.93 -2.25
N ASN A 167 -16.06 8.94 -2.64
CA ASN A 167 -17.19 8.65 -1.78
C ASN A 167 -17.28 7.14 -1.52
N LEU A 168 -17.43 6.81 -0.24
CA LEU A 168 -17.77 5.49 0.26
C LEU A 168 -19.28 5.34 0.20
N GLU A 169 -19.76 4.19 -0.27
CA GLU A 169 -21.18 3.87 -0.15
C GLU A 169 -21.43 3.44 1.30
N ALA A 170 -21.96 4.35 2.11
CA ALA A 170 -22.11 4.19 3.56
C ALA A 170 -23.36 3.40 3.99
N ASP A 171 -24.00 2.68 3.07
CA ASP A 171 -25.06 1.74 3.43
C ASP A 171 -24.40 0.52 4.07
N ALA A 172 -24.93 0.02 5.19
CA ALA A 172 -24.34 -1.06 6.02
C ALA A 172 -24.01 -2.37 5.26
N ASN A 173 -24.47 -2.52 4.01
CA ASN A 173 -24.18 -3.66 3.13
C ASN A 173 -23.33 -3.30 1.90
N LYS A 174 -23.05 -2.01 1.65
CA LYS A 174 -22.32 -1.50 0.48
C LYS A 174 -20.95 -0.90 0.82
N GLU A 175 -20.58 -0.86 2.09
CA GLU A 175 -19.30 -0.33 2.57
C GLU A 175 -18.06 -0.96 1.90
N TRP A 176 -18.19 -2.21 1.46
CA TRP A 176 -17.16 -2.96 0.74
C TRP A 176 -17.34 -2.95 -0.78
N GLU A 177 -18.44 -2.38 -1.29
CA GLU A 177 -18.64 -2.19 -2.72
C GLU A 177 -17.58 -1.24 -3.29
N GLY A 178 -17.17 -1.51 -4.53
CA GLY A 178 -16.11 -0.76 -5.18
C GLY A 178 -14.69 -1.02 -4.67
N LEU A 179 -14.48 -2.00 -3.78
CA LEU A 179 -13.15 -2.52 -3.46
C LEU A 179 -12.75 -3.68 -4.37
N PRO A 180 -11.44 -4.00 -4.48
CA PRO A 180 -10.97 -5.10 -5.31
C PRO A 180 -11.54 -6.45 -4.86
N LYS A 181 -11.76 -7.34 -5.83
CA LYS A 181 -12.12 -8.73 -5.53
C LYS A 181 -10.99 -9.40 -4.76
N THR A 182 -11.35 -10.13 -3.72
CA THR A 182 -10.39 -10.83 -2.87
C THR A 182 -9.71 -11.98 -3.61
N GLY A 183 -8.43 -12.21 -3.30
CA GLY A 183 -7.62 -13.29 -3.87
C GLY A 183 -7.45 -13.24 -5.39
N SER A 184 -7.51 -12.05 -5.99
CA SER A 184 -7.59 -11.88 -7.44
C SER A 184 -6.34 -11.23 -8.06
N ILE A 185 -5.14 -11.73 -7.76
CA ILE A 185 -3.89 -11.19 -8.31
C ILE A 185 -3.58 -11.74 -9.70
N CYS A 186 -3.94 -10.99 -10.73
CA CYS A 186 -3.43 -10.95 -12.11
C CYS A 186 -4.14 -9.74 -12.77
N PRO A 187 -3.58 -9.08 -13.81
CA PRO A 187 -3.98 -7.71 -14.21
C PRO A 187 -5.46 -7.54 -14.58
N THR A 188 -6.11 -8.56 -15.14
CA THR A 188 -7.54 -8.48 -15.52
C THR A 188 -8.50 -8.43 -14.33
N SER A 189 -8.02 -8.70 -13.11
CA SER A 189 -8.84 -8.70 -11.87
C SER A 189 -8.26 -7.87 -10.72
N ALA A 190 -6.94 -7.67 -10.69
CA ALA A 190 -6.23 -6.94 -9.64
C ALA A 190 -6.24 -5.43 -9.90
N VAL A 191 -7.41 -4.82 -9.72
CA VAL A 191 -7.64 -3.41 -10.03
C VAL A 191 -8.01 -2.65 -8.76
N GLY A 192 -7.35 -1.52 -8.51
CA GLY A 192 -7.56 -0.64 -7.35
C GLY A 192 -7.93 0.78 -7.76
N VAL A 193 -8.65 1.51 -6.90
CA VAL A 193 -9.03 2.92 -7.10
C VAL A 193 -8.73 3.72 -5.84
N VAL A 194 -7.85 4.72 -5.93
CA VAL A 194 -7.38 5.50 -4.78
C VAL A 194 -7.40 6.99 -5.04
N HIS A 195 -7.71 7.75 -4.00
CA HIS A 195 -7.49 9.19 -3.97
C HIS A 195 -6.05 9.43 -3.54
N ASP A 196 -5.34 10.31 -4.25
CA ASP A 196 -4.06 10.84 -3.81
C ASP A 196 -3.98 12.33 -4.12
N ASP A 197 -3.46 13.13 -3.19
CA ASP A 197 -3.35 14.58 -3.35
C ASP A 197 -2.13 15.02 -4.20
N GLY A 198 -1.33 14.06 -4.69
CA GLY A 198 -0.16 14.29 -5.52
C GLY A 198 1.00 14.99 -4.80
N LYS A 199 0.93 15.10 -3.47
CA LYS A 199 1.86 15.90 -2.64
C LYS A 199 2.31 15.16 -1.39
N THR A 200 1.40 14.52 -0.67
CA THR A 200 1.64 13.94 0.66
C THR A 200 1.71 12.42 0.66
N PHE A 201 1.47 11.78 -0.49
CA PHE A 201 1.31 10.33 -0.62
C PHE A 201 0.14 9.77 0.20
N ASN A 202 -0.89 10.57 0.49
CA ASN A 202 -2.02 10.15 1.33
C ASN A 202 -2.79 8.92 0.75
N GLY A 203 -2.68 8.65 -0.55
CA GLY A 203 -3.30 7.50 -1.20
C GLY A 203 -2.64 6.15 -0.91
N THR A 204 -1.40 6.12 -0.40
CA THR A 204 -0.64 4.87 -0.21
C THR A 204 -1.30 3.94 0.81
N ARG A 205 -1.97 4.48 1.83
CA ARG A 205 -2.71 3.67 2.82
C ARG A 205 -3.88 2.93 2.17
N SER A 206 -4.66 3.62 1.33
CA SER A 206 -5.78 3.02 0.59
C SER A 206 -5.28 2.01 -0.43
N ALA A 207 -4.17 2.31 -1.11
CA ALA A 207 -3.53 1.36 -2.03
C ALA A 207 -3.06 0.09 -1.30
N ALA A 208 -2.46 0.23 -0.12
CA ALA A 208 -2.01 -0.90 0.66
C ALA A 208 -3.18 -1.76 1.18
N LEU A 209 -4.27 -1.13 1.64
CA LEU A 209 -5.51 -1.82 1.98
C LEU A 209 -6.01 -2.65 0.79
N GLN A 210 -6.15 -2.03 -0.38
CA GLN A 210 -6.67 -2.66 -1.57
C GLN A 210 -5.77 -3.79 -2.08
N LEU A 211 -4.45 -3.61 -2.02
CA LEU A 211 -3.49 -4.67 -2.34
C LEU A 211 -3.62 -5.86 -1.37
N ALA A 212 -3.82 -5.61 -0.07
CA ALA A 212 -4.07 -6.66 0.89
C ALA A 212 -5.33 -7.46 0.53
N LEU A 213 -6.44 -6.79 0.19
CA LEU A 213 -7.66 -7.46 -0.27
C LEU A 213 -7.38 -8.35 -1.50
N MET A 214 -6.67 -7.83 -2.51
CA MET A 214 -6.29 -8.62 -3.69
C MET A 214 -5.44 -9.86 -3.33
N LEU A 215 -4.63 -9.78 -2.28
CA LEU A 215 -3.82 -10.86 -1.70
C LEU A 215 -4.62 -11.82 -0.80
N ASP A 216 -5.96 -11.82 -0.90
CA ASP A 216 -6.88 -12.72 -0.19
C ASP A 216 -6.86 -12.55 1.34
N THR A 217 -6.59 -11.33 1.82
CA THR A 217 -6.53 -11.08 3.26
C THR A 217 -7.88 -10.79 3.91
N ASN A 218 -8.95 -10.74 3.12
CA ASN A 218 -10.31 -10.58 3.64
C ASN A 218 -10.92 -11.97 3.85
N GLU A 219 -10.34 -12.71 4.78
CA GLU A 219 -10.86 -14.03 5.15
C GLU A 219 -12.07 -13.87 6.06
N ASP A 220 -13.14 -13.29 5.52
CA ASP A 220 -14.50 -13.23 6.08
C ASP A 220 -14.66 -12.75 7.54
N ALA A 221 -15.79 -12.10 7.79
CA ALA A 221 -16.44 -11.95 9.08
C ALA A 221 -16.67 -13.27 9.87
N LYS A 222 -16.11 -14.41 9.43
CA LYS A 222 -16.17 -15.73 10.07
C LYS A 222 -14.92 -16.10 10.90
N THR A 223 -13.78 -15.40 10.77
CA THR A 223 -12.51 -15.82 11.41
C THR A 223 -12.02 -14.94 12.57
N ASN A 224 -12.85 -14.05 13.13
CA ASN A 224 -12.50 -13.16 14.26
C ASN A 224 -11.32 -12.20 13.99
N CYS A 225 -10.97 -11.93 12.73
CA CYS A 225 -10.02 -10.87 12.38
C CYS A 225 -10.59 -9.46 12.58
N SER A 226 -11.91 -9.34 12.73
CA SER A 226 -12.69 -8.10 12.83
C SER A 226 -12.60 -7.39 14.18
N ASP A 227 -12.22 -8.09 15.25
CA ASP A 227 -12.48 -7.61 16.62
C ASP A 227 -11.35 -6.73 17.18
N LYS A 228 -10.45 -6.24 16.31
CA LYS A 228 -9.30 -5.43 16.73
C LYS A 228 -9.26 -4.12 15.97
N GLU A 229 -9.72 -3.09 16.65
CA GLU A 229 -9.55 -1.70 16.27
C GLU A 229 -8.07 -1.38 15.99
N GLY A 230 -7.87 -0.54 15.00
CA GLY A 230 -6.62 0.09 14.64
C GLY A 230 -5.91 -0.50 13.43
N TYR A 231 -6.14 -1.72 12.96
CA TYR A 231 -5.30 -2.34 11.92
C TYR A 231 -5.69 -1.97 10.48
N LEU A 232 -4.81 -2.23 9.51
CA LEU A 232 -5.03 -1.85 8.09
C LEU A 232 -6.38 -2.34 7.54
N LEU A 233 -6.86 -3.52 7.92
CA LEU A 233 -8.11 -4.10 7.42
C LEU A 233 -9.29 -3.90 8.38
N SER A 234 -9.11 -3.15 9.47
CA SER A 234 -10.16 -2.96 10.48
C SER A 234 -11.32 -2.10 9.99
N ASN A 235 -11.14 -1.29 8.93
CA ASN A 235 -12.24 -0.61 8.23
C ASN A 235 -11.93 -0.37 6.73
N MET A 236 -12.92 0.08 5.97
CA MET A 236 -12.85 0.29 4.51
C MET A 236 -11.93 1.45 4.04
N THR A 237 -11.38 2.22 4.98
CA THR A 237 -10.37 3.27 4.76
C THR A 237 -8.98 2.83 5.24
N GLY A 238 -8.92 1.68 5.89
CA GLY A 238 -7.87 1.18 6.76
C GLY A 238 -7.71 1.99 8.03
N GLU A 239 -7.44 1.38 9.19
CA GLU A 239 -7.28 2.08 10.48
C GLU A 239 -5.81 2.41 10.86
N SER A 240 -5.62 3.14 11.97
CA SER A 240 -4.41 3.94 12.25
C SER A 240 -3.14 3.11 12.47
N LEU A 241 -3.21 1.95 13.09
CA LEU A 241 -2.08 1.04 13.28
C LEU A 241 -1.62 0.51 11.91
N SER A 242 -0.54 1.10 11.39
CA SER A 242 0.21 0.67 10.20
C SER A 242 0.89 -0.69 10.38
N LYS A 243 0.10 -1.71 10.75
CA LYS A 243 0.51 -3.08 11.09
C LYS A 243 -0.52 -4.06 10.52
N LEU A 244 -0.04 -5.24 10.14
CA LEU A 244 -0.88 -6.37 9.78
C LEU A 244 -1.18 -7.21 11.04
N LEU A 245 -2.43 -7.65 11.19
CA LEU A 245 -2.82 -8.62 12.22
C LEU A 245 -2.18 -9.98 11.94
N LEU A 246 -1.98 -10.80 12.99
CA LEU A 246 -1.47 -12.15 12.83
C LEU A 246 -2.34 -12.99 11.87
N CYS A 247 -3.66 -12.84 11.93
CA CYS A 247 -4.55 -13.56 11.04
C CYS A 247 -4.41 -13.10 9.57
N THR A 248 -4.25 -11.78 9.33
CA THR A 248 -3.91 -11.23 8.01
C THR A 248 -2.61 -11.82 7.50
N LYS A 249 -1.59 -11.95 8.35
CA LYS A 249 -0.33 -12.59 7.98
C LYS A 249 -0.54 -14.07 7.60
N ASN A 250 -1.32 -14.81 8.38
CA ASN A 250 -1.61 -16.22 8.10
C ASN A 250 -2.41 -16.40 6.80
N ALA A 251 -3.33 -15.48 6.49
CA ALA A 251 -4.04 -15.45 5.22
C ALA A 251 -3.08 -15.20 4.05
N LEU A 252 -2.18 -14.21 4.16
CA LEU A 252 -1.12 -13.98 3.18
C LEU A 252 -0.25 -15.21 2.95
N SER A 253 0.25 -15.85 4.01
CA SER A 253 1.07 -17.05 3.89
C SER A 253 0.35 -18.18 3.14
N ARG A 254 -0.91 -18.47 3.50
CA ARG A 254 -1.70 -19.50 2.80
C ARG A 254 -2.01 -19.12 1.35
N PHE A 255 -2.29 -17.85 1.09
CA PHE A 255 -2.51 -17.37 -0.26
C PHE A 255 -1.27 -17.61 -1.14
N PHE A 256 -0.08 -17.27 -0.64
CA PHE A 256 1.17 -17.51 -1.37
C PHE A 256 1.47 -18.99 -1.57
N GLU A 257 1.18 -19.84 -0.59
CA GLU A 257 1.32 -21.30 -0.73
C GLU A 257 0.42 -21.84 -1.86
N LYS A 258 -0.85 -21.43 -1.89
CA LYS A 258 -1.82 -21.83 -2.94
C LYS A 258 -1.41 -21.34 -4.33
N GLN A 259 -0.85 -20.13 -4.40
CA GLN A 259 -0.55 -19.46 -5.67
C GLN A 259 0.87 -19.72 -6.18
N ARG A 260 1.65 -20.58 -5.51
CA ARG A 260 3.03 -20.94 -5.90
C ARG A 260 3.15 -21.46 -7.34
N GLU A 261 2.07 -22.03 -7.88
CA GLU A 261 2.00 -22.56 -9.23
C GLU A 261 1.45 -21.54 -10.25
N ASN A 262 0.89 -20.41 -9.79
CA ASN A 262 0.31 -19.40 -10.66
C ASN A 262 1.40 -18.78 -11.56
N LYS A 263 1.13 -18.75 -12.87
CA LYS A 263 2.08 -18.28 -13.87
C LYS A 263 2.26 -16.77 -13.84
N CYS A 264 1.27 -15.99 -13.36
CA CYS A 264 1.32 -14.54 -13.52
C CYS A 264 2.33 -13.84 -12.58
N TRP A 265 2.86 -14.50 -11.54
CA TRP A 265 3.86 -13.91 -10.62
C TRP A 265 5.31 -14.30 -10.92
N LYS A 266 5.52 -15.17 -11.92
CA LYS A 266 6.87 -15.67 -12.27
C LYS A 266 7.67 -14.70 -13.12
N SER A 267 7.06 -13.62 -13.60
CA SER A 267 7.75 -12.57 -14.35
C SER A 267 8.51 -11.66 -13.40
N THR A 268 9.80 -11.43 -13.66
CA THR A 268 10.56 -10.33 -13.05
C THR A 268 10.22 -9.05 -13.82
N PRO A 269 9.44 -8.13 -13.23
CA PRO A 269 9.03 -6.94 -13.95
C PRO A 269 10.23 -6.03 -14.21
N THR A 270 10.29 -5.45 -15.41
CA THR A 270 11.25 -4.39 -15.68
C THR A 270 10.73 -3.09 -15.05
N PRO A 271 11.50 -2.45 -14.16
CA PRO A 271 11.06 -1.22 -13.51
C PRO A 271 11.01 -0.05 -14.50
N ALA A 272 9.94 0.74 -14.46
CA ALA A 272 9.84 2.01 -15.21
C ALA A 272 10.90 3.03 -14.78
N LYS A 273 11.36 2.93 -13.53
CA LYS A 273 12.42 3.75 -12.95
C LYS A 273 13.18 2.93 -11.92
N HIS A 274 14.51 3.11 -11.87
CA HIS A 274 15.34 2.44 -10.88
C HIS A 274 14.81 2.68 -9.46
N ASN A 275 14.67 1.61 -8.70
CA ASN A 275 14.07 1.64 -7.37
C ASN A 275 15.15 1.85 -6.31
N GLU A 276 15.31 3.09 -5.84
CA GLU A 276 16.20 3.43 -4.71
C GLU A 276 15.58 3.09 -3.34
N ASN A 277 14.39 2.49 -3.30
CA ASN A 277 13.59 2.25 -2.10
C ASN A 277 13.31 3.52 -1.27
N MET A 278 13.33 4.67 -1.93
CA MET A 278 13.05 5.97 -1.29
C MET A 278 11.65 6.01 -0.71
N LEU A 279 11.56 6.46 0.55
CA LEU A 279 10.31 6.81 1.22
C LEU A 279 10.04 8.32 1.10
N ALA A 280 8.88 8.79 1.59
CA ALA A 280 8.46 10.19 1.44
C ALA A 280 9.47 11.18 2.02
N ASN A 281 10.09 10.88 3.16
CA ASN A 281 11.08 11.76 3.80
C ASN A 281 12.34 11.96 2.93
N GLU A 282 12.83 10.89 2.30
CA GLU A 282 13.97 10.90 1.39
C GLU A 282 13.60 11.60 0.08
N TYR A 283 12.39 11.36 -0.42
CA TYR A 283 11.86 12.00 -1.62
C TYR A 283 11.74 13.52 -1.44
N TYR A 284 11.16 14.00 -0.33
CA TYR A 284 11.07 15.43 -0.04
C TYR A 284 12.44 16.09 0.08
N LYS A 285 13.39 15.41 0.72
CA LYS A 285 14.78 15.89 0.80
C LYS A 285 15.40 16.03 -0.59
N ALA A 286 15.23 15.04 -1.47
CA ALA A 286 15.71 15.08 -2.84
C ALA A 286 15.04 16.18 -3.69
N LYS A 287 13.81 16.56 -3.34
CA LYS A 287 13.06 17.66 -3.96
C LYS A 287 13.22 19.02 -3.26
N HIS A 288 14.14 19.11 -2.29
CA HIS A 288 14.39 20.34 -1.52
C HIS A 288 13.12 20.92 -0.86
N THR A 289 12.23 20.05 -0.38
CA THR A 289 10.97 20.40 0.28
C THR A 289 10.80 19.64 1.60
N ASP A 290 9.69 19.86 2.30
CA ASP A 290 9.33 19.18 3.53
C ASP A 290 7.81 19.06 3.68
N GLU A 291 7.37 18.32 4.70
CA GLU A 291 5.97 18.02 5.02
C GLU A 291 5.10 19.28 5.16
N CYS A 292 5.64 20.35 5.73
CA CYS A 292 4.90 21.59 5.92
C CYS A 292 4.68 22.29 4.58
N ARG A 293 5.74 22.38 3.76
CA ARG A 293 5.66 22.98 2.43
C ARG A 293 4.75 22.21 1.49
N VAL A 294 4.78 20.88 1.52
CA VAL A 294 3.90 20.06 0.65
C VAL A 294 2.44 20.10 1.11
N SER A 295 2.18 20.12 2.43
CA SER A 295 0.83 20.24 2.97
C SER A 295 0.25 21.65 2.85
N SER A 296 1.07 22.66 2.54
CA SER A 296 0.62 24.05 2.37
C SER A 296 0.03 24.33 0.99
N THR A 297 -0.87 25.31 0.93
CA THR A 297 -1.28 25.94 -0.32
C THR A 297 -0.14 26.81 -0.86
N ASP A 298 -0.01 26.88 -2.19
CA ASP A 298 1.12 27.59 -2.85
C ASP A 298 1.18 29.09 -2.57
N THR A 299 0.14 29.65 -1.93
CA THR A 299 0.02 31.05 -1.58
C THR A 299 0.73 31.42 -0.26
N GLN A 300 1.05 30.44 0.60
CA GLN A 300 1.58 30.70 1.94
C GLN A 300 3.01 30.19 2.09
N LYS A 301 3.91 31.03 2.62
CA LYS A 301 5.24 30.60 3.02
C LYS A 301 5.16 29.92 4.38
N ILE A 302 5.13 28.58 4.35
CA ILE A 302 5.01 27.74 5.53
C ILE A 302 6.34 27.04 5.80
N GLU A 303 6.74 27.03 7.06
CA GLU A 303 7.92 26.31 7.55
C GLU A 303 7.57 25.41 8.73
N LYS A 304 8.47 24.48 9.05
CA LYS A 304 8.40 23.77 10.33
C LYS A 304 8.55 24.78 11.45
N CYS A 305 7.61 24.78 12.38
CA CYS A 305 7.69 25.66 13.54
C CYS A 305 9.01 25.46 14.28
N LYS A 306 9.61 26.56 14.75
CA LYS A 306 10.79 26.48 15.61
C LYS A 306 10.48 25.55 16.78
N PRO A 307 11.38 24.59 17.09
CA PRO A 307 11.12 23.62 18.15
C PRO A 307 10.77 24.35 19.43
N SER A 308 9.65 23.95 20.05
CA SER A 308 9.23 24.51 21.33
C SER A 308 10.40 24.43 22.31
N LYS A 309 10.64 25.52 23.06
CA LYS A 309 11.63 25.51 24.16
C LYS A 309 11.23 24.54 25.27
N VAL A 310 10.00 24.02 25.23
CA VAL A 310 9.51 22.95 26.10
C VAL A 310 9.94 21.61 25.48
N PRO A 311 10.91 20.90 26.08
CA PRO A 311 11.47 19.66 25.53
C PRO A 311 10.42 18.56 25.32
N ASP A 312 9.39 18.53 26.17
CA ASP A 312 8.33 17.52 26.15
C ASP A 312 7.45 17.62 24.90
N LEU A 313 7.12 18.83 24.45
CA LEU A 313 6.33 19.07 23.23
C LEU A 313 7.09 18.60 21.98
N LYS A 314 8.38 18.90 21.88
CA LYS A 314 9.23 18.43 20.77
C LYS A 314 9.29 16.90 20.72
N LYS A 315 9.47 16.27 21.89
CA LYS A 315 9.49 14.81 22.03
C LYS A 315 8.12 14.20 21.72
N GLN A 316 7.03 14.84 22.13
CA GLN A 316 5.66 14.40 21.86
C GLN A 316 5.37 14.36 20.35
N PHE A 317 5.66 15.43 19.61
CA PHE A 317 5.42 15.48 18.17
C PHE A 317 6.24 14.44 17.40
N GLN A 318 7.53 14.30 17.71
CA GLN A 318 8.38 13.31 17.06
C GLN A 318 7.96 11.87 17.38
N THR A 319 7.56 11.60 18.64
CA THR A 319 7.10 10.25 19.04
C THR A 319 5.71 9.89 18.52
N THR A 320 4.91 10.89 18.14
CA THR A 320 3.56 10.73 17.56
C THR A 320 3.54 10.85 16.03
N CYS A 321 4.70 10.99 15.37
CA CYS A 321 4.78 11.15 13.92
C CYS A 321 3.99 12.36 13.38
N LYS A 322 3.99 13.44 14.15
CA LYS A 322 3.34 14.71 13.83
C LYS A 322 4.37 15.83 13.75
N VAL A 323 4.07 16.86 12.98
CA VAL A 323 4.86 18.09 12.91
C VAL A 323 3.94 19.30 12.89
N MET A 324 4.35 20.35 13.60
CA MET A 324 3.66 21.62 13.62
C MET A 324 4.26 22.54 12.54
N CYS A 325 3.39 23.10 11.72
CA CYS A 325 3.73 23.98 10.61
C CYS A 325 3.25 25.40 10.90
N CYS A 326 4.10 26.38 10.63
CA CYS A 326 3.90 27.79 10.97
C CYS A 326 4.11 28.67 9.74
N LEU A 327 3.39 29.79 9.67
CA LEU A 327 3.70 30.85 8.72
C LEU A 327 5.02 31.53 9.07
N GLU A 328 5.81 31.82 8.03
CA GLU A 328 7.12 32.48 8.15
C GLU A 328 7.00 33.90 8.75
N THR A 329 5.84 34.55 8.64
CA THR A 329 5.58 35.92 9.10
C THR A 329 5.45 36.07 10.62
N GLY A 330 5.57 34.99 11.40
CA GLY A 330 5.70 35.07 12.87
C GLY A 330 4.40 35.25 13.65
N GLU A 331 3.24 35.23 13.00
CA GLU A 331 1.95 35.15 13.69
C GLU A 331 1.77 33.75 14.30
N LYS A 332 2.04 33.63 15.60
CA LYS A 332 1.91 32.38 16.38
C LYS A 332 0.51 31.77 16.36
N ASN A 333 -0.50 32.52 15.91
CA ASN A 333 -1.90 32.11 15.95
C ASN A 333 -2.34 31.30 14.72
N GLN A 334 -1.49 31.19 13.69
CA GLN A 334 -1.78 30.40 12.50
C GLN A 334 -0.75 29.27 12.37
N SER A 335 -0.95 28.24 13.18
CA SER A 335 -0.21 26.98 13.07
C SER A 335 -1.18 25.82 12.90
N TYR A 336 -0.76 24.80 12.14
CA TYR A 336 -1.51 23.56 12.01
C TYR A 336 -0.58 22.38 12.16
N THR A 337 -1.15 21.22 12.46
CA THR A 337 -0.40 19.97 12.61
C THR A 337 -0.64 19.09 11.39
N THR A 338 0.43 18.56 10.83
CA THR A 338 0.39 17.53 9.77
C THR A 338 1.22 16.31 10.18
N ASN A 339 1.19 15.26 9.37
CA ASN A 339 2.01 14.07 9.58
C ASN A 339 3.47 14.37 9.22
N LEU A 340 4.41 13.78 9.97
CA LEU A 340 5.78 13.61 9.49
C LEU A 340 5.78 12.67 8.29
N ALA A 341 6.71 12.88 7.35
CA ALA A 341 6.79 12.10 6.14
C ALA A 341 7.09 10.63 6.47
N ASP A 342 6.48 9.73 5.72
CA ASP A 342 6.76 8.30 5.81
C ASP A 342 8.27 8.04 5.63
N GLY A 343 8.83 7.20 6.49
CA GLY A 343 10.27 6.94 6.61
C GLY A 343 11.00 7.80 7.63
N THR A 344 10.38 8.86 8.17
CA THR A 344 11.01 9.72 9.19
C THR A 344 11.25 8.96 10.49
N GLN A 345 12.47 9.06 11.04
CA GLN A 345 12.79 8.41 12.31
C GLN A 345 12.06 9.07 13.50
N CYS A 346 11.18 8.31 14.16
CA CYS A 346 10.42 8.76 15.33
C CYS A 346 11.05 8.32 16.67
N LYS A 347 11.71 7.15 16.69
CA LYS A 347 12.48 6.62 17.83
C LYS A 347 13.67 5.79 17.31
N LYS A 348 14.57 5.34 18.19
CA LYS A 348 15.63 4.39 17.80
C LYS A 348 15.01 3.11 17.23
N GLY A 349 15.37 2.76 15.99
CA GLY A 349 14.84 1.59 15.28
C GLY A 349 13.38 1.69 14.84
N LYS A 350 12.77 2.89 14.88
CA LYS A 350 11.37 3.12 14.52
C LYS A 350 11.23 4.29 13.55
N ILE A 351 10.27 4.18 12.64
CA ILE A 351 9.97 5.18 11.62
C ILE A 351 8.47 5.53 11.60
N CYS A 352 8.16 6.67 11.01
CA CYS A 352 6.80 7.07 10.69
C CYS A 352 6.30 6.33 9.44
N LEU A 353 5.08 5.80 9.53
CA LEU A 353 4.33 5.25 8.40
C LEU A 353 2.85 5.58 8.61
N PHE A 354 2.21 6.26 7.66
CA PHE A 354 0.83 6.74 7.72
C PHE A 354 0.53 7.55 8.99
N GLY A 355 1.50 8.36 9.42
CA GLY A 355 1.38 9.18 10.63
C GLY A 355 1.54 8.41 11.95
N ASN A 356 2.04 7.17 11.92
CA ASN A 356 2.22 6.32 13.10
C ASN A 356 3.68 5.88 13.28
N CYS A 357 4.16 5.87 14.53
CA CYS A 357 5.53 5.44 14.84
C CYS A 357 5.60 3.91 14.99
N ILE A 358 6.13 3.23 13.97
CA ILE A 358 6.25 1.77 13.90
C ILE A 358 7.70 1.30 13.94
N ASP A 359 7.94 0.04 14.29
CA ASP A 359 9.27 -0.56 14.15
C ASP A 359 9.68 -0.55 12.68
N ASP A 360 10.91 -0.13 12.37
CA ASP A 360 11.36 -0.05 10.98
C ASP A 360 11.42 -1.46 10.39
N PRO A 361 10.54 -1.82 9.42
CA PRO A 361 10.49 -3.16 8.85
C PRO A 361 11.80 -3.57 8.16
N ARG A 362 12.62 -2.58 7.77
CA ARG A 362 13.92 -2.77 7.11
C ARG A 362 15.01 -3.17 8.10
N SER A 363 14.87 -2.76 9.37
CA SER A 363 15.88 -3.01 10.42
C SER A 363 15.96 -4.48 10.83
N LYS A 364 14.87 -5.25 10.68
CA LYS A 364 14.85 -6.70 10.98
C LYS A 364 15.58 -7.53 9.92
N THR A 365 15.61 -7.07 8.68
CA THR A 365 16.28 -7.76 7.56
C THR A 365 17.81 -7.71 7.69
N LEU A 366 18.36 -6.69 8.36
CA LEU A 366 19.81 -6.55 8.57
C LEU A 366 20.37 -7.55 9.59
N LYS A 367 19.56 -8.03 10.54
CA LYS A 367 20.00 -8.98 11.57
C LYS A 367 20.11 -10.43 11.10
N LEU A 368 19.72 -10.74 9.87
CA LEU A 368 19.83 -12.06 9.25
C LEU A 368 21.05 -12.19 8.33
N LYS A 369 21.91 -11.17 8.28
CA LYS A 369 23.12 -11.14 7.44
C LYS A 369 24.44 -11.16 8.22
N ASP A 370 24.40 -11.28 9.54
CA ASP A 370 25.58 -11.42 10.40
C ASP A 370 25.73 -12.86 10.92
#